data_AF-U7MTH9-F1
#
_entry.id   AF-U7MTH9-F1
#
_cell.length_a   1.000
_cell.length_b   1.000
_cell.length_c   1.000
_cell.angle_alpha   90.00
_cell.angle_beta   90.00
_cell.angle_gamma   90.00
#
_symmetry.space_group_name_H-M   'P 1'
#
loop_
_entity.id
_entity.type
_entity.pdbx_description
1 polymer ?
#
loop_
_entity_poly.entity_id
_entity_poly.type
_entity_poly.pdbx_seq_one_letter_code
_entity_poly.pdbx_strand_id
1 'polypeptide(L)'
;MNTGIVSQPEFICKTLKNNRAGGFITSRGYRQLKARGLSARCLRDAVLVERISAVHRNNYGVYGVRKMWHALRREGINIGREHTARLMRLAGVSGKNKGRSQVTIRRSKTVDTRPDLLGGRVHSFGSEQVVGG
;
A
#
# COMPACT_ATOMS: atom_id res chain seq x y z
N MET A 1 19.42 -48.85 19.54
CA MET A 1 18.07 -49.21 20.03
C MET A 1 17.22 -47.95 19.95
N ASN A 2 16.40 -47.84 18.92
CA ASN A 2 15.56 -46.67 18.65
C ASN A 2 14.32 -46.71 19.56
N THR A 3 14.26 -45.85 20.56
CA THR A 3 13.01 -45.53 21.25
C THR A 3 12.29 -44.46 20.44
N GLY A 4 11.27 -44.92 19.70
CA GLY A 4 10.43 -44.09 18.84
C GLY A 4 9.83 -42.93 19.61
N ILE A 5 9.99 -41.73 19.07
CA ILE A 5 9.18 -40.57 19.41
C ILE A 5 7.76 -40.91 18.94
N VAL A 6 6.97 -41.49 19.83
CA VAL A 6 5.53 -41.67 19.62
C VAL A 6 4.91 -40.29 19.75
N SER A 7 4.83 -39.56 18.64
CA SER A 7 4.11 -38.29 18.52
C SER A 7 2.62 -38.53 18.71
N GLN A 8 2.19 -38.64 19.96
CA GLN A 8 0.79 -38.56 20.33
C GLN A 8 0.27 -37.16 19.95
N PRO A 9 -0.94 -37.01 19.38
CA PRO A 9 -1.53 -35.71 19.10
C PRO A 9 -1.91 -35.04 20.43
N GLU A 10 -0.93 -34.43 21.07
CA GLU A 10 -1.17 -33.53 22.18
C GLU A 10 -1.98 -32.34 21.68
N PHE A 11 -3.20 -32.21 22.21
CA PHE A 11 -4.10 -31.11 21.89
C PHE A 11 -3.33 -29.78 21.98
N ILE A 12 -3.35 -29.00 20.90
CA ILE A 12 -2.67 -27.69 20.76
C ILE A 12 -2.82 -26.84 22.04
N CYS A 13 -3.99 -26.88 22.69
CA CYS A 13 -4.28 -26.18 23.92
C CYS A 13 -3.35 -26.54 25.10
N LYS A 14 -2.97 -27.81 25.26
CA LYS A 14 -2.11 -28.30 26.36
C LYS A 14 -0.66 -27.85 26.15
N THR A 15 -0.17 -27.96 24.93
CA THR A 15 1.17 -27.50 24.54
C THR A 15 1.30 -25.98 24.66
N LEU A 16 0.29 -25.22 24.23
CA LEU A 16 0.26 -23.77 24.40
C LEU A 16 0.15 -23.36 25.88
N LYS A 17 -0.53 -24.14 26.73
CA LYS A 17 -0.63 -23.84 28.17
C LYS A 17 0.72 -23.98 28.89
N ASN A 18 1.50 -25.00 28.54
CA ASN A 18 2.78 -25.27 29.19
C ASN A 18 3.92 -24.36 28.68
N ASN A 19 3.90 -23.98 27.40
CA ASN A 19 5.04 -23.31 26.76
C ASN A 19 4.82 -21.81 26.48
N ARG A 20 3.62 -21.26 26.70
CA ARG A 20 3.36 -19.85 26.39
C ARG A 20 3.92 -18.93 27.46
N ALA A 21 5.07 -18.33 27.18
CA ALA A 21 5.59 -17.20 27.94
C ALA A 21 4.54 -16.07 28.00
N GLY A 22 4.16 -15.66 29.21
CA GLY A 22 3.15 -14.62 29.47
C GLY A 22 1.73 -15.12 29.71
N GLY A 23 1.48 -16.43 29.64
CA GLY A 23 0.18 -17.04 29.96
C GLY A 23 -0.95 -16.69 28.99
N PHE A 24 -2.16 -17.18 29.29
CA PHE A 24 -3.39 -16.74 28.61
C PHE A 24 -3.76 -15.32 29.06
N ILE A 25 -4.56 -14.62 28.26
CA ILE A 25 -5.07 -13.28 28.63
C ILE A 25 -5.90 -13.43 29.90
N THR A 26 -5.32 -13.05 31.04
CA THR A 26 -6.04 -13.06 32.34
C THR A 26 -6.82 -11.77 32.50
N SER A 27 -7.91 -11.80 33.27
CA SER A 27 -8.69 -10.60 33.58
C SER A 27 -7.84 -9.50 34.22
N ARG A 28 -6.85 -9.88 35.04
CA ARG A 28 -5.88 -8.94 35.63
C ARG A 28 -4.96 -8.34 34.57
N GLY A 29 -4.40 -9.16 33.67
CA GLY A 29 -3.57 -8.71 32.57
C GLY A 29 -4.31 -7.80 31.58
N TYR A 30 -5.59 -8.07 31.33
CA TYR A 30 -6.48 -7.21 30.54
C TYR A 30 -6.72 -5.86 31.21
N ARG A 31 -7.07 -5.84 32.50
CA ARG A 31 -7.25 -4.58 33.26
C ARG A 31 -5.97 -3.77 33.30
N GLN A 32 -4.84 -4.43 33.53
CA GLN A 32 -3.53 -3.79 33.51
C GLN A 32 -3.19 -3.27 32.11
N LEU A 33 -3.52 -3.99 31.02
CA LEU A 33 -3.43 -3.52 29.63
C LEU A 33 -4.25 -2.28 29.35
N LYS A 34 -5.50 -2.28 29.82
CA LYS A 34 -6.42 -1.17 29.61
C LYS A 34 -6.04 0.07 30.43
N ALA A 35 -5.40 -0.12 31.58
CA ALA A 35 -4.92 0.94 32.45
C ALA A 35 -3.52 1.48 32.05
N ARG A 36 -2.82 0.86 31.10
CA ARG A 36 -1.51 1.38 30.65
C ARG A 36 -1.72 2.72 29.94
N GLY A 37 -0.81 3.66 30.20
CA GLY A 37 -0.72 4.90 29.41
C GLY A 37 -0.37 4.65 27.95
N LEU A 38 -0.33 5.72 27.16
CA LEU A 38 -0.01 5.66 25.74
C LEU A 38 1.33 4.97 25.50
N SER A 39 1.35 4.01 24.57
CA SER A 39 2.61 3.35 24.19
C SER A 39 3.58 4.34 23.55
N ALA A 40 4.89 4.09 23.68
CA ALA A 40 5.92 4.90 23.01
C ALA A 40 5.70 5.03 21.49
N ARG A 41 5.10 4.00 20.86
CA ARG A 41 4.71 4.05 19.45
C ARG A 41 3.57 5.04 19.20
N CYS A 42 2.55 5.06 20.06
CA CYS A 42 1.45 6.01 19.96
C CYS A 42 1.93 7.46 20.10
N LEU A 43 2.89 7.73 20.99
CA LEU A 43 3.48 9.06 21.14
C LEU A 43 4.21 9.51 19.87
N ARG A 44 5.01 8.62 19.25
CA ARG A 44 5.67 8.92 17.96
C ARG A 44 4.67 9.10 16.82
N ASP A 45 3.64 8.25 16.78
CA ASP A 45 2.60 8.33 15.76
C ASP A 45 1.82 9.65 15.88
N ALA A 46 1.59 10.18 17.09
CA ALA A 46 0.93 11.46 17.29
C ALA A 46 1.69 12.64 16.66
N VAL A 47 3.02 12.68 16.83
CA VAL A 47 3.88 13.70 16.19
C VAL A 47 3.83 13.56 14.65
N LEU A 48 3.85 12.33 14.14
CA LEU A 48 3.80 12.07 12.71
C LEU A 48 2.44 12.40 12.09
N VAL A 49 1.34 12.21 12.84
CA VAL A 49 -0.02 12.56 12.41
C VAL A 49 -0.15 14.05 12.13
N GLU A 50 0.37 14.91 13.02
CA GLU A 50 0.36 16.37 12.80
C GLU A 50 1.12 16.76 11.54
N ARG A 51 2.31 16.18 11.34
CA ARG A 51 3.11 16.43 10.14
C ARG A 51 2.39 15.98 8.87
N ILE A 52 1.76 14.80 8.87
CA ILE A 52 1.02 14.28 7.71
C ILE A 52 -0.18 15.15 7.39
N SER A 53 -0.91 15.63 8.40
CA SER A 53 -2.02 16.57 8.21
C SER A 53 -1.58 17.87 7.58
N ALA A 54 -0.43 18.42 8.00
CA ALA A 54 0.14 19.62 7.40
C ALA A 54 0.51 19.41 5.93
N VAL A 55 1.21 18.31 5.62
CA VAL A 55 1.60 17.99 4.23
C VAL A 55 0.37 17.71 3.35
N HIS A 56 -0.64 17.02 3.88
CA HIS A 56 -1.88 16.76 3.14
C HIS A 56 -2.62 18.06 2.81
N ARG A 57 -2.70 18.99 3.77
CA ARG A 57 -3.28 20.33 3.57
C ARG A 57 -2.50 21.14 2.53
N ASN A 58 -1.17 21.12 2.59
CA ASN A 58 -0.30 21.79 1.61
C ASN A 58 -0.46 21.22 0.19
N ASN A 59 -0.88 19.96 0.06
CA ASN A 59 -1.14 19.27 -1.21
C ASN A 59 -2.63 19.27 -1.59
N TYR A 60 -3.41 20.26 -1.12
CA TYR A 60 -4.83 20.47 -1.41
C TYR A 60 -5.74 19.28 -1.06
N GLY A 61 -5.29 18.39 -0.18
CA GLY A 61 -6.00 17.18 0.21
C GLY A 61 -6.21 16.14 -0.90
N VAL A 62 -5.56 16.29 -2.06
CA VAL A 62 -5.69 15.36 -3.19
C VAL A 62 -4.87 14.09 -2.95
N TYR A 63 -3.83 14.16 -2.12
CA TYR A 63 -2.87 13.08 -1.98
C TYR A 63 -3.46 11.92 -1.17
N GLY A 64 -3.61 10.77 -1.83
CA GLY A 64 -3.85 9.49 -1.18
C GLY A 64 -2.55 8.84 -0.70
N VAL A 65 -2.68 7.67 -0.05
CA VAL A 65 -1.59 6.91 0.59
C VAL A 65 -0.32 6.84 -0.26
N ARG A 66 -0.43 6.47 -1.55
CA ARG A 66 0.74 6.32 -2.42
C ARG A 66 1.47 7.64 -2.65
N LYS A 67 0.73 8.72 -2.93
CA LYS A 67 1.33 10.05 -3.17
C LYS A 67 1.90 10.63 -1.88
N MET A 68 1.19 10.44 -0.76
CA MET A 68 1.67 10.85 0.55
C MET A 68 2.97 10.14 0.94
N TRP A 69 3.05 8.83 0.74
CA TRP A 69 4.26 8.07 1.05
C TRP A 69 5.49 8.60 0.28
N HIS A 70 5.33 8.91 -1.01
CA HIS A 70 6.40 9.52 -1.79
C HIS A 70 6.72 10.95 -1.35
N ALA A 71 5.72 11.75 -0.99
CA ALA A 71 5.93 13.11 -0.50
C ALA A 71 6.74 13.11 0.81
N LEU A 72 6.36 12.23 1.76
CA LEU A 72 7.05 12.09 3.04
C LEU A 72 8.49 11.58 2.85
N ARG A 73 8.71 10.66 1.91
CA ARG A 73 10.07 10.21 1.56
C ARG A 73 10.94 11.33 0.99
N ARG A 74 10.36 12.28 0.25
CA ARG A 74 11.07 13.48 -0.25
C ARG A 74 11.40 14.46 0.86
N GLU A 75 10.57 14.53 1.90
CA GLU A 75 10.86 15.31 3.12
C GLU A 75 11.84 14.61 4.07
N GLY A 76 12.38 13.44 3.71
CA GLY A 76 13.34 12.68 4.53
C GLY A 76 12.68 11.81 5.61
N ILE A 77 11.35 11.71 5.65
CA ILE A 77 10.63 10.87 6.60
C ILE A 77 10.55 9.45 6.02
N ASN A 78 11.41 8.56 6.54
CA ASN A 78 11.45 7.16 6.10
C ASN A 78 10.38 6.32 6.81
N ILE A 79 9.15 6.36 6.30
CA ILE A 79 8.05 5.49 6.74
C ILE A 79 7.58 4.57 5.60
N GLY A 80 7.09 3.39 5.97
CA GLY A 80 6.51 2.46 5.00
C GLY A 80 5.15 2.94 4.47
N ARG A 81 4.73 2.39 3.33
CA ARG A 81 3.41 2.65 2.73
C ARG A 81 2.26 2.36 3.71
N GLU A 82 2.30 1.21 4.37
CA GLU A 82 1.24 0.81 5.32
C GLU A 82 1.25 1.65 6.59
N HIS A 83 2.42 2.10 7.04
CA HIS A 83 2.52 3.03 8.16
C HIS A 83 1.91 4.38 7.79
N THR A 84 2.18 4.87 6.57
CA THR A 84 1.53 6.06 6.02
C THR A 84 0.00 5.90 5.96
N ALA A 85 -0.49 4.75 5.48
CA ALA A 85 -1.92 4.46 5.41
C ALA A 85 -2.58 4.50 6.79
N ARG A 86 -1.94 3.87 7.79
CA ARG A 86 -2.40 3.88 9.17
C ARG A 86 -2.41 5.29 9.76
N LEU A 87 -1.35 6.07 9.55
CA LEU A 87 -1.25 7.45 10.04
C LEU A 87 -2.27 8.37 9.38
N MET A 88 -2.49 8.24 8.06
CA MET A 88 -3.57 8.97 7.38
C MET A 88 -4.94 8.65 7.96
N ARG A 89 -5.20 7.38 8.32
CA ARG A 89 -6.44 6.96 8.98
C ARG A 89 -6.58 7.56 10.38
N LEU A 90 -5.49 7.60 11.16
CA LEU A 90 -5.47 8.23 12.48
C LEU A 90 -5.67 9.75 12.40
N ALA A 91 -5.12 10.38 11.36
CA ALA A 91 -5.28 11.80 11.06
C ALA A 91 -6.65 12.16 10.47
N GLY A 92 -7.48 11.18 10.11
CA GLY A 92 -8.77 11.41 9.45
C GLY A 92 -8.66 11.93 8.02
N VAL A 93 -7.49 11.88 7.39
CA VAL A 93 -7.27 12.37 6.03
C VAL A 93 -7.37 11.25 5.01
N SER A 94 -8.00 11.54 3.87
CA SER A 94 -8.07 10.62 2.74
C SER A 94 -7.69 11.36 1.46
N GLY A 95 -7.14 10.63 0.50
CA GLY A 95 -6.91 11.18 -0.83
C GLY A 95 -8.19 11.23 -1.64
N LYS A 96 -8.29 12.19 -2.55
CA LYS A 96 -9.42 12.23 -3.48
C LYS A 96 -9.33 11.05 -4.44
N ASN A 97 -10.35 10.20 -4.46
CA ASN A 97 -10.47 9.13 -5.43
C ASN A 97 -10.63 9.73 -6.82
N LYS A 98 -9.87 9.21 -7.81
CA LYS A 98 -10.16 9.51 -9.21
C LYS A 98 -11.53 8.87 -9.47
N GLY A 99 -12.56 9.70 -9.70
CA GLY A 99 -13.86 9.21 -10.14
C GLY A 99 -13.73 8.37 -11.41
N ARG A 100 -14.84 7.75 -11.85
CA ARG A 100 -14.87 6.97 -13.10
C ARG A 100 -14.20 7.78 -14.22
N SER A 101 -13.12 7.25 -14.79
CA SER A 101 -12.43 7.92 -15.89
C SER A 101 -13.41 8.03 -17.05
N GLN A 102 -13.74 9.25 -17.48
CA GLN A 102 -14.62 9.47 -18.61
C GLN A 102 -13.92 8.95 -19.86
N VAL A 103 -14.50 7.93 -20.50
CA VAL A 103 -14.00 7.39 -21.76
C VAL A 103 -14.48 8.34 -22.85
N THR A 104 -13.67 9.35 -23.16
CA THR A 104 -14.00 10.38 -24.16
C THR A 104 -13.94 9.85 -25.60
N ILE A 105 -13.24 8.73 -25.84
CA ILE A 105 -12.99 8.22 -27.18
C ILE A 105 -13.22 6.71 -27.20
N ARG A 106 -14.30 6.29 -27.85
CA ARG A 106 -14.44 4.94 -28.39
C ARG A 106 -13.93 4.99 -29.83
N ARG A 107 -12.83 4.29 -30.12
CA ARG A 107 -12.35 4.13 -31.50
C ARG A 107 -13.45 3.45 -32.31
N SER A 108 -13.87 4.05 -33.42
CA SER A 108 -14.78 3.41 -34.37
C SER A 108 -14.10 2.15 -34.91
N LYS A 109 -14.83 1.03 -34.97
CA LYS A 109 -14.33 -0.24 -35.55
C LYS A 109 -14.25 -0.20 -37.07
N THR A 110 -14.79 0.84 -37.69
CA THR A 110 -14.78 1.03 -39.14
C THR A 110 -13.40 1.50 -39.57
N VAL A 111 -12.82 0.81 -40.55
CA VAL A 111 -11.68 1.32 -41.32
C VAL A 111 -12.09 2.68 -41.88
N ASP A 112 -11.23 3.68 -41.72
CA ASP A 112 -11.49 5.01 -42.25
C ASP A 112 -11.34 4.96 -43.77
N THR A 113 -12.46 4.78 -44.48
CA THR A 113 -12.52 4.70 -45.94
C THR A 113 -12.62 6.09 -46.60
N ARG A 114 -12.42 7.17 -45.84
CA ARG A 114 -12.46 8.52 -46.41
C ARG A 114 -11.25 8.69 -47.35
N PRO A 115 -11.47 9.07 -48.62
CA PRO A 115 -10.38 9.30 -49.54
C PRO A 115 -9.56 10.49 -49.03
N ASP A 116 -8.27 10.25 -48.79
CA ASP A 116 -7.32 11.30 -48.44
C ASP A 116 -7.15 12.22 -49.66
N LEU A 117 -7.69 13.43 -49.56
CA LEU A 117 -7.61 14.45 -50.63
C LEU A 117 -6.35 15.31 -50.53
N LEU A 118 -5.41 14.98 -49.64
CA LEU A 118 -4.16 15.70 -49.52
C LEU A 118 -3.03 14.75 -49.86
N GLY A 119 -2.45 14.91 -51.07
CA GLY A 119 -1.35 14.11 -51.60
C GLY A 119 -0.04 14.26 -50.82
N GLY A 120 -0.01 13.83 -49.56
CA GLY A 120 1.16 13.73 -48.72
C GLY A 120 1.69 12.31 -48.73
N ARG A 121 2.73 12.05 -49.53
CA ARG A 121 3.48 10.78 -49.46
C ARG A 121 3.97 10.56 -48.02
N VAL A 122 3.47 9.52 -47.37
CA VAL A 122 4.11 8.96 -46.17
C VAL A 122 5.33 8.16 -46.62
N HIS A 123 6.53 8.70 -46.41
CA HIS A 123 7.76 7.93 -46.50
C HIS A 123 7.80 6.94 -45.34
N SER A 124 7.56 5.66 -45.63
CA SER A 124 7.93 4.57 -44.74
C SER A 124 9.46 4.39 -44.83
N PHE A 125 10.19 4.81 -43.79
CA PHE A 125 11.59 4.42 -43.62
C PHE A 125 11.64 2.93 -43.23
N GLY A 126 11.69 2.06 -44.23
CA GLY A 126 12.09 0.67 -44.06
C GLY A 126 13.60 0.61 -43.84
N SER A 127 14.03 0.18 -42.65
CA SER A 127 15.43 -0.12 -42.37
C SER A 127 15.83 -1.40 -43.09
N GLU A 128 16.73 -1.24 -44.05
CA GLU A 128 17.39 -2.29 -44.82
C GLU A 128 18.60 -2.85 -44.05
N GLN A 129 18.74 -4.18 -44.00
CA GLN A 129 20.00 -4.93 -43.95
C GLN A 129 19.73 -6.28 -44.64
N VAL A 130 20.13 -6.51 -45.90
CA VAL A 130 21.47 -6.82 -46.46
C VAL A 130 21.95 -8.26 -46.20
N VAL A 131 21.79 -9.08 -47.25
CA VAL A 131 22.71 -10.04 -47.89
C VAL A 131 23.11 -11.37 -47.21
N GLY A 132 22.75 -12.47 -47.88
CA GLY A 132 23.72 -13.40 -48.50
C GLY A 132 24.08 -14.68 -47.76
N GLY A 133 23.83 -15.83 -48.40
CA GLY A 133 24.27 -17.16 -48.01
C GLY A 133 23.31 -18.26 -48.45
#